data_AF-A0A811LDE6-F1
#
_entry.id   AF-A0A811LDE6-F1
#
_cell.length_a   1.000
_cell.length_b   1.000
_cell.length_c   1.000
_cell.angle_alpha   90.00
_cell.angle_beta   90.00
_cell.angle_gamma   90.00
#
_symmetry.space_group_name_H-M   'P 1'
#
loop_
_entity.id
_entity.type
_entity.pdbx_description
1 polymer ?
#
loop_
_entity_poly.entity_id
_entity_poly.type
_entity_poly.pdbx_seq_one_letter_code
_entity_poly.pdbx_strand_id
1 'polypeptide(L)' 'MTCLLPTITYGAEFWSLTVKARWKLIRTVRQMERMMLGITWRDKRSAEIRRRTGLKSASLVATEKKWNCAWKMLTAQDER' A
#
# COMPACT_ATOMS: atom_id res chain seq x y z
N MET A 1 -7.52 -10.59 -6.21
CA MET A 1 -6.96 -9.69 -5.16
C MET A 1 -5.43 -9.78 -5.04
N THR A 2 -4.72 -10.54 -5.87
CA THR A 2 -3.27 -10.80 -5.76
C THR A 2 -2.39 -9.86 -6.57
N CYS A 3 -2.93 -9.14 -7.57
CA CYS A 3 -2.15 -8.28 -8.47
C CYS A 3 -1.98 -6.83 -8.00
N LEU A 4 -2.92 -6.27 -7.23
CA LEU A 4 -2.85 -4.86 -6.79
C LEU A 4 -1.73 -4.58 -5.79
N LEU A 5 -1.46 -5.52 -4.89
CA LEU A 5 -0.44 -5.38 -3.85
C LEU A 5 0.99 -5.23 -4.42
N PRO A 6 1.47 -6.14 -5.29
CA PRO A 6 2.82 -6.04 -5.83
C PRO A 6 3.00 -4.79 -6.68
N THR A 7 2.01 -4.43 -7.51
CA THR A 7 2.08 -3.22 -8.34
C THR A 7 2.20 -1.94 -7.50
N ILE A 8 1.45 -1.85 -6.40
CA ILE A 8 1.49 -0.68 -5.52
C ILE A 8 2.76 -0.64 -4.68
N THR A 9 3.27 -1.81 -4.28
CA THR A 9 4.53 -1.91 -3.54
C THR A 9 5.70 -1.50 -4.43
N TYR A 10 5.72 -1.96 -5.68
CA TYR A 10 6.72 -1.55 -6.67
C TYR A 10 6.65 -0.04 -6.97
N GLY A 11 5.45 0.53 -7.15
CA GLY A 11 5.30 1.99 -7.31
C GLY A 11 5.76 2.79 -6.08
N ALA A 12 5.59 2.24 -4.87
CA ALA A 12 6.04 2.87 -3.63
C ALA A 12 7.58 2.92 -3.50
N GLU A 13 8.30 1.97 -4.09
CA GLU A 13 9.77 1.98 -4.13
C GLU A 13 10.28 3.21 -4.90
N PHE A 14 9.64 3.56 -6.01
CA PHE A 14 10.02 4.68 -6.86
C PHE A 14 9.50 6.05 -6.39
N TRP A 15 8.32 6.13 -5.77
CA TRP A 15 7.75 7.42 -5.38
C TRP A 15 8.32 7.98 -4.08
N SER A 16 8.55 9.30 -4.01
CA SER A 16 8.78 10.00 -2.75
C SER A 16 7.54 9.85 -1.87
N LEU A 17 7.65 9.05 -0.81
CA LEU A 17 6.52 8.62 0.02
C LEU A 17 6.05 9.76 0.94
N THR A 18 5.54 10.84 0.35
CA THR A 18 4.93 11.94 1.09
C THR A 18 3.63 11.47 1.73
N VAL A 19 3.32 11.99 2.92
CA VAL A 19 2.09 11.66 3.67
C VAL A 19 0.85 11.81 2.78
N LYS A 20 0.78 12.88 1.97
CA LYS A 20 -0.30 13.10 1.00
C LYS A 20 -0.41 12.01 -0.06
N ALA A 21 0.72 11.56 -0.63
CA ALA A 21 0.74 10.48 -1.63
C ALA A 21 0.26 9.15 -1.02
N ARG A 22 0.67 8.87 0.22
CA ARG A 22 0.23 7.67 0.97
C ARG A 22 -1.29 7.65 1.15
N TRP A 23 -1.90 8.77 1.57
CA TRP A 23 -3.36 8.85 1.73
C TRP A 23 -4.12 8.67 0.41
N LYS A 24 -3.63 9.28 -0.68
CA LYS A 24 -4.21 9.11 -2.02
C LYS A 24 -4.17 7.64 -2.45
N LEU A 25 -3.02 6.99 -2.32
CA LEU A 25 -2.84 5.57 -2.62
C LEU A 25 -3.84 4.70 -1.86
N ILE A 26 -3.89 4.85 -0.54
CA ILE A 26 -4.81 4.09 0.32
C ILE A 26 -6.27 4.27 -0.12
N ARG A 27 -6.66 5.49 -0.53
CA ARG A 27 -8.01 5.76 -1.04
C ARG A 27 -8.28 5.05 -2.35
N THR A 28 -7.32 5.10 -3.28
CA THR A 28 -7.42 4.42 -4.58
C THR A 28 -7.53 2.91 -4.42
N VAL A 29 -6.69 2.29 -3.58
CA VAL A 29 -6.74 0.84 -3.38
C VAL A 29 -8.07 0.41 -2.77
N ARG A 30 -8.56 1.15 -1.78
CA ARG A 30 -9.88 0.87 -1.16
C ARG A 30 -11.01 0.98 -2.16
N GLN A 31 -10.93 1.93 -3.09
CA GLN A 31 -11.94 2.07 -4.13
C GLN A 31 -11.88 0.89 -5.11
N MET A 32 -10.68 0.46 -5.49
CA MET A 32 -10.46 -0.71 -6.34
C MET A 32 -10.94 -2.00 -5.67
N GLU A 33 -10.68 -2.20 -4.37
CA GLU A 33 -11.20 -3.34 -3.61
C GLU A 33 -12.73 -3.38 -3.63
N ARG A 34 -13.38 -2.23 -3.39
CA ARG A 34 -14.85 -2.15 -3.40
C ARG A 34 -15.43 -2.47 -4.76
N MET A 35 -14.79 -1.99 -5.84
CA MET A 35 -15.18 -2.32 -7.20
C MET A 35 -15.03 -3.81 -7.48
N MET A 36 -13.90 -4.41 -7.10
CA MET A 36 -13.67 -5.86 -7.28
C MET A 36 -14.64 -6.74 -6.48
N LEU A 37 -15.12 -6.26 -5.34
CA LEU A 37 -16.10 -6.97 -4.50
C LEU A 37 -17.56 -6.64 -4.86
N GLY A 38 -17.81 -5.73 -5.82
CA GLY A 38 -19.16 -5.28 -6.18
C GLY A 38 -19.90 -4.54 -5.07
N ILE A 39 -19.19 -4.03 -4.06
CA ILE A 39 -19.81 -3.42 -2.87
C ILE A 39 -20.13 -1.96 -3.14
N THR A 40 -21.41 -1.59 -2.99
CA THR A 40 -21.89 -0.21 -3.18
C THR A 40 -21.65 0.61 -1.91
N TRP A 41 -21.50 1.93 -2.04
CA TRP A 41 -21.29 2.87 -0.91
C TRP A 41 -22.34 2.81 0.21
N ARG A 42 -23.54 2.26 -0.09
CA ARG A 42 -24.62 2.06 0.89
C ARG A 42 -24.33 0.95 1.89
N ASP A 43 -23.48 0.00 1.54
CA ASP A 43 -23.15 -1.10 2.42
C ASP A 43 -22.08 -0.65 3.41
N LYS A 44 -22.48 -0.33 4.66
CA LYS A 44 -21.60 0.13 5.75
C LYS A 44 -20.67 -0.98 6.28
N ARG A 45 -20.18 -1.87 5.41
CA ARG A 45 -19.36 -3.04 5.74
C ARG A 45 -17.84 -2.78 5.72
N SER A 46 -17.40 -1.57 6.07
CA SER A 46 -15.97 -1.22 6.05
C SER A 46 -15.10 -2.05 7.00
N ALA A 47 -15.67 -2.58 8.09
CA ALA A 47 -14.98 -3.47 9.01
C ALA A 47 -14.81 -4.89 8.45
N GLU A 48 -15.83 -5.42 7.78
CA GLU A 48 -15.78 -6.72 7.11
C GLU A 48 -14.79 -6.72 5.94
N ILE A 49 -14.81 -5.67 5.12
CA ILE A 49 -13.84 -5.49 4.02
C ILE A 49 -12.41 -5.51 4.58
N ARG A 50 -12.16 -4.78 5.69
CA ARG A 50 -10.85 -4.80 6.36
C ARG A 50 -10.44 -6.20 6.85
N ARG A 51 -11.39 -6.99 7.34
CA ARG A 51 -11.14 -8.35 7.84
C ARG A 51 -10.83 -9.31 6.69
N ARG A 52 -11.47 -9.13 5.53
CA ARG A 52 -11.32 -10.00 4.36
C ARG A 52 -10.07 -9.70 3.53
N THR A 53 -9.69 -8.43 3.37
CA THR A 53 -8.65 -8.10 2.38
C THR A 53 -7.25 -7.85 2.93
N GLY A 54 -7.07 -7.77 4.26
CA GLY A 54 -5.72 -7.62 4.87
C GLY A 54 -4.95 -6.36 4.40
N LEU A 55 -5.60 -5.42 3.72
CA LEU A 55 -4.93 -4.36 2.97
C LEU A 55 -4.25 -3.31 3.87
N LYS A 56 -4.62 -3.26 5.15
CA LYS A 56 -3.90 -2.49 6.18
C LYS A 56 -2.45 -2.97 6.28
N SER A 57 -2.22 -4.28 6.19
CA SER A 57 -0.89 -4.89 6.23
C SER A 57 -0.05 -4.47 5.02
N ALA A 58 -0.65 -4.33 3.83
CA ALA A 58 0.08 -3.95 2.62
C ALA A 58 0.74 -2.56 2.72
N SER A 59 0.03 -1.57 3.28
CA SER A 59 0.63 -0.23 3.46
C SER A 59 1.77 -0.22 4.49
N LEU A 60 1.70 -1.13 5.46
CA LEU A 60 2.68 -1.27 6.52
C LEU A 60 3.93 -1.97 5.95
N VAL A 61 3.73 -3.07 5.22
CA VAL A 61 4.77 -3.79 4.46
C VAL A 61 5.46 -2.88 3.43
N ALA A 62 4.72 -2.06 2.69
CA ALA A 62 5.33 -1.12 1.73
C ALA A 62 6.19 -0.06 2.42
N THR A 63 5.80 0.39 3.62
CA THR A 63 6.59 1.33 4.41
C THR A 63 7.85 0.67 4.95
N GLU A 64 7.73 -0.55 5.48
CA GLU A 64 8.85 -1.33 6.00
C GLU A 64 9.87 -1.68 4.91
N LYS A 65 9.40 -2.09 3.72
CA LYS A 65 10.26 -2.32 2.56
C LYS A 65 10.97 -1.05 2.10
N LYS A 66 10.27 0.10 2.08
CA LYS A 66 10.88 1.40 1.76
C LYS A 66 12.01 1.74 2.73
N TRP A 67 11.79 1.56 4.04
CA TRP A 67 12.81 1.77 5.07
C TRP A 67 14.00 0.83 4.90
N ASN A 68 13.75 -0.45 4.61
CA ASN A 68 14.82 -1.43 4.37
C ASN A 68 15.64 -1.09 3.12
N CYS A 69 15.00 -0.68 2.03
CA CYS A 69 15.70 -0.19 0.83
C CYS A 69 16.52 1.08 1.12
N ALA A 70 15.96 2.05 1.85
CA ALA A 70 16.68 3.26 2.22
C ALA A 70 17.91 2.95 3.09
N TRP A 71 17.76 2.04 4.06
CA TRP A 71 18.87 1.59 4.91
C TRP A 71 19.98 0.93 4.08
N LYS A 72 19.64 0.02 3.16
CA LYS A 72 20.62 -0.60 2.25
C LYS A 72 21.35 0.43 1.37
N MET A 73 20.65 1.45 0.89
CA MET A 73 21.26 2.52 0.11
C MET A 73 22.26 3.34 0.94
N LEU A 74 21.94 3.63 2.21
CA LEU A 74 22.85 4.29 3.14
C LEU A 74 24.10 3.45 3.41
N THR A 75 23.93 2.15 3.70
CA THR A 75 25.06 1.24 3.95
C THR A 75 25.94 1.05 2.72
N ALA A 76 25.36 0.91 1.52
CA ALA A 76 26.12 0.76 0.28
C ALA A 76 26.93 2.01 -0.11
N GLN A 77 26.63 3.16 0.50
CA GLN A 77 27.30 4.43 0.23
C GLN A 77 28.40 4.74 1.26
N ASP A 78 28.37 4.09 2.42
CA ASP A 78 29.41 4.11 3.46
C ASP A 78 30.62 3.22 3.08
N GLU A 79 30.39 2.22 2.23
CA GLU A 79 31.38 1.23 1.78
C GLU A 79 32.21 1.68 0.55
N ARG A 80 32.14 2.97 0.18
CA ARG A 80 32.75 3.54 -1.04
C ARG A 80 33.59 4.78 -0.75
#